data_AF-A0AAW7JV99-F1
#
_entry.id   AF-A0AAW7JV99-F1
#
_cell.length_a   1.000
_cell.length_b   1.000
_cell.length_c   1.000
_cell.angle_alpha   90.00
_cell.angle_beta   90.00
_cell.angle_gamma   90.00
#
_symmetry.space_group_name_H-M   'P 1'
#
loop_
_entity.id
_entity.type
_entity.pdbx_description
1 polymer ?
#
loop_
_entity_poly.entity_id
_entity_poly.type
_entity_poly.pdbx_seq_one_letter_code
_entity_poly.pdbx_strand_id
1 'polypeptide(L)'
;MDDWFLSKALNWCYLGFCQVHVAIDDSGIVGFFSLSPTQIKPASLSRKMRGGKNRMGHPGLLLGRIAVKSDLQRSTQRVGSLLLEHAIYKAYEVSKVIAGRFIVLDAKTDELCEWYGSMGFRSLKDSARRMVLPMKEAAAMVERFGEGHFKF
;
A
#
# COMPACT_ATOMS: atom_id res chain seq x y z
N MET A 1 -14.03 -2.91 -7.62
CA MET A 1 -13.85 -1.50 -8.00
C MET A 1 -15.10 -0.75 -7.56
N ASP A 2 -14.95 0.42 -6.93
CA ASP A 2 -16.06 1.16 -6.32
C ASP A 2 -16.37 2.47 -7.05
N ASP A 3 -17.47 3.14 -6.66
CA ASP A 3 -17.89 4.42 -7.22
C ASP A 3 -16.80 5.50 -7.11
N TRP A 4 -16.00 5.46 -6.03
CA TRP A 4 -14.92 6.43 -5.85
C TRP A 4 -13.91 6.40 -7.00
N PHE A 5 -13.55 5.20 -7.49
CA PHE A 5 -12.61 5.09 -8.60
C PHE A 5 -13.17 5.73 -9.88
N LEU A 6 -14.43 5.48 -10.17
CA LEU A 6 -15.08 5.96 -11.41
C LEU A 6 -15.38 7.45 -11.39
N SER A 7 -15.71 8.03 -10.23
CA SER A 7 -16.18 9.41 -10.13
C SER A 7 -15.15 10.40 -9.57
N LYS A 8 -14.17 9.95 -8.77
CA LYS A 8 -13.33 10.85 -7.94
C LYS A 8 -11.83 10.65 -8.13
N ALA A 9 -11.37 9.47 -8.53
CA ALA A 9 -9.93 9.15 -8.57
C ALA A 9 -9.11 10.14 -9.39
N LEU A 10 -9.56 10.46 -10.62
CA LEU A 10 -8.86 11.38 -11.50
C LEU A 10 -8.77 12.80 -10.91
N ASN A 11 -9.88 13.30 -10.36
CA ASN A 11 -9.91 14.61 -9.71
C ASN A 11 -8.97 14.66 -8.49
N TRP A 12 -8.91 13.58 -7.71
CA TRP A 12 -8.00 13.49 -6.57
C TRP A 12 -6.53 13.49 -6.99
N CYS A 13 -6.21 12.85 -8.13
CA CYS A 13 -4.87 12.94 -8.72
C CYS A 13 -4.55 14.36 -9.19
N TYR A 14 -5.48 14.98 -9.91
CA TYR A 14 -5.33 16.34 -10.42
C TYR A 14 -5.10 17.37 -9.30
N LEU A 15 -5.84 17.22 -8.19
CA LEU A 15 -5.70 18.08 -7.00
C LEU A 15 -4.52 17.69 -6.09
N GLY A 16 -3.75 16.66 -6.42
CA GLY A 16 -2.56 16.25 -5.66
C GLY A 16 -2.83 15.54 -4.33
N PHE A 17 -4.03 14.98 -4.11
CA PHE A 17 -4.33 14.23 -2.88
C PHE A 17 -3.65 12.85 -2.84
N CYS A 18 -3.51 12.21 -4.00
CA CYS A 18 -2.83 10.92 -4.16
C CYS A 18 -2.43 10.71 -5.62
N GLN A 19 -1.56 9.74 -5.87
CA GLN A 19 -1.35 9.18 -7.20
C GLN A 19 -2.10 7.86 -7.32
N VAL A 20 -2.79 7.64 -8.43
CA VAL A 20 -3.53 6.39 -8.70
C VAL A 20 -2.82 5.63 -9.80
N HIS A 21 -2.54 4.36 -9.55
CA HIS A 21 -1.99 3.42 -10.51
C HIS A 21 -3.05 2.40 -10.86
N VAL A 22 -3.21 2.13 -12.16
CA VAL A 22 -4.18 1.18 -12.68
C VAL A 22 -3.45 -0.04 -13.23
N ALA A 23 -4.04 -1.22 -13.00
CA ALA A 23 -3.66 -2.46 -13.67
C ALA A 23 -4.64 -2.71 -14.81
N ILE A 24 -4.11 -3.03 -15.99
CA ILE A 24 -4.87 -3.24 -17.21
C ILE A 24 -4.55 -4.64 -17.75
N ASP A 25 -5.53 -5.28 -18.37
CA ASP A 25 -5.36 -6.45 -19.23
C ASP A 25 -6.09 -6.24 -20.57
N ASP A 26 -6.16 -7.27 -21.42
CA ASP A 26 -6.84 -7.21 -22.72
C ASP A 26 -8.33 -6.83 -22.63
N SER A 27 -8.95 -6.99 -21.46
CA SER A 27 -10.35 -6.65 -21.18
C SER A 27 -10.53 -5.26 -20.54
N GLY A 28 -9.44 -4.55 -20.24
CA GLY A 28 -9.44 -3.22 -19.65
C GLY A 28 -8.95 -3.20 -18.21
N ILE A 29 -9.49 -2.31 -17.38
CA ILE A 29 -8.98 -2.09 -16.03
C ILE A 29 -9.40 -3.23 -15.10
N VAL A 30 -8.42 -3.99 -14.61
CA VAL A 30 -8.62 -5.13 -13.68
C VAL A 30 -8.46 -4.76 -12.21
N GLY A 31 -7.84 -3.62 -11.93
CA GLY A 31 -7.75 -3.08 -10.58
C GLY A 31 -6.92 -1.82 -10.50
N PHE A 32 -6.77 -1.30 -9.29
CA PHE A 32 -6.01 -0.09 -9.05
C PHE A 32 -5.49 -0.04 -7.62
N PHE A 33 -4.52 0.84 -7.38
CA PHE A 33 -4.18 1.31 -6.05
C PHE A 33 -3.85 2.79 -6.05
N SER A 34 -3.81 3.40 -4.86
CA SER A 34 -3.37 4.78 -4.69
C SER A 34 -2.28 4.92 -3.63
N LEU A 35 -1.36 5.85 -3.87
CA LEU A 35 -0.29 6.21 -2.94
C LEU A 35 -0.34 7.70 -2.61
N SER A 36 -0.10 8.03 -1.35
CA SER A 36 0.10 9.43 -0.91
C SER A 36 1.08 9.52 0.26
N PRO A 37 1.72 10.68 0.48
CA PRO A 37 2.52 10.90 1.68
C PRO A 37 1.68 10.80 2.95
N THR A 38 2.25 10.28 4.02
CA THR A 38 1.61 10.24 5.33
C THR A 38 2.64 10.30 6.48
N GLN A 39 2.13 10.43 7.70
CA GLN A 39 2.94 10.43 8.91
C GLN A 39 2.29 9.59 10.00
N ILE A 40 3.08 8.78 10.70
CA ILE A 40 2.65 7.97 11.84
C ILE A 40 3.10 8.65 13.14
N LYS A 41 2.20 8.72 14.12
CA LYS A 41 2.54 9.21 15.46
C LYS A 41 3.46 8.21 16.18
N PRO A 42 4.48 8.66 16.92
CA PRO A 42 5.37 7.76 17.65
C PRO A 42 4.65 6.83 18.65
N ALA A 43 3.58 7.33 19.27
CA ALA A 43 2.77 6.59 20.23
C ALA A 43 2.14 5.33 19.61
N SER A 44 1.75 5.39 18.34
CA SER A 44 1.15 4.28 17.57
C SER A 44 2.14 3.15 17.30
N LEU A 45 3.45 3.41 17.33
CA LEU A 45 4.49 2.45 16.97
C LEU A 45 5.00 1.64 18.19
N SER A 46 5.50 0.43 17.92
CA SER A 46 6.30 -0.32 18.90
C SER A 46 7.64 0.38 19.18
N ARG A 47 8.24 0.09 20.35
CA ARG A 47 9.56 0.66 20.72
C ARG A 47 10.62 0.31 19.69
N LYS A 48 10.58 -0.92 19.16
CA LYS A 48 11.46 -1.41 18.09
C LYS A 48 11.29 -0.60 16.81
N MET A 49 10.05 -0.36 16.38
CA MET A 49 9.76 0.36 15.13
C MET A 49 10.13 1.84 15.19
N ARG A 50 10.04 2.47 16.38
CA ARG A 50 10.48 3.86 16.58
C ARG A 50 11.98 4.06 16.39
N GLY A 51 12.81 3.04 16.60
CA GLY A 51 14.27 3.18 16.50
C GLY A 51 14.83 4.30 17.39
N GLY A 52 14.27 4.47 18.60
CA GLY A 52 14.67 5.52 19.55
C GLY A 52 14.09 6.93 19.28
N LYS A 53 13.35 7.13 18.16
CA LYS A 53 12.75 8.44 17.84
C LYS A 53 11.33 8.55 18.41
N ASN A 54 11.23 9.12 19.60
CA ASN A 54 9.99 9.17 20.39
C ASN A 54 9.15 10.46 20.22
N ARG A 55 9.75 11.56 19.73
CA ARG A 55 9.08 12.88 19.65
C ARG A 55 8.65 13.27 18.23
N MET A 56 9.39 12.82 17.21
CA MET A 56 9.12 13.17 15.81
C MET A 56 8.19 12.16 15.14
N GLY A 57 7.26 12.64 14.30
CA GLY A 57 6.46 11.77 13.44
C GLY A 57 7.33 10.92 12.53
N HIS A 58 6.85 9.72 12.20
CA HIS A 58 7.57 8.81 11.32
C HIS A 58 6.99 8.91 9.91
N PRO A 59 7.78 9.27 8.88
CA PRO A 59 7.29 9.43 7.52
C PRO A 59 6.86 8.09 6.92
N GLY A 60 5.83 8.10 6.12
CA GLY A 60 5.39 6.92 5.39
C GLY A 60 4.67 7.25 4.09
N LEU A 61 4.37 6.21 3.33
CA LEU A 61 3.52 6.29 2.15
C LEU A 61 2.24 5.49 2.43
N LEU A 62 1.10 6.15 2.32
CA LEU A 62 -0.21 5.57 2.52
C LEU A 62 -0.65 4.87 1.24
N LEU A 63 -0.80 3.55 1.28
CA LEU A 63 -1.62 2.78 0.36
C LEU A 63 -3.08 3.05 0.69
N GLY A 64 -3.60 4.16 0.17
CA GLY A 64 -4.88 4.73 0.59
C GLY A 64 -6.07 3.91 0.10
N ARG A 65 -5.98 3.40 -1.13
CA ARG A 65 -6.95 2.49 -1.71
C ARG A 65 -6.24 1.41 -2.51
N ILE A 66 -6.79 0.22 -2.48
CA ILE A 66 -6.43 -0.88 -3.36
C ILE A 66 -7.69 -1.69 -3.61
N ALA A 67 -8.00 -1.95 -4.88
CA ALA A 67 -9.17 -2.72 -5.23
C ALA A 67 -8.99 -3.44 -6.57
N VAL A 68 -9.59 -4.61 -6.64
CA VAL A 68 -9.68 -5.43 -7.85
C VAL A 68 -11.12 -5.33 -8.40
N LYS A 69 -11.28 -5.51 -9.71
CA LYS A 69 -12.57 -5.71 -10.36
C LYS A 69 -13.29 -6.92 -9.71
N SER A 70 -14.60 -6.83 -9.49
CA SER A 70 -15.34 -7.76 -8.61
C SER A 70 -15.33 -9.21 -9.10
N ASP A 71 -15.43 -9.41 -10.41
CA ASP A 71 -15.32 -10.70 -11.13
C ASP A 71 -13.94 -11.36 -10.99
N LEU A 72 -12.90 -10.57 -10.69
CA LEU A 72 -11.52 -11.05 -10.52
C LEU A 72 -11.11 -11.18 -9.05
N GLN A 73 -12.01 -10.91 -8.11
CA GLN A 73 -11.72 -11.09 -6.68
C GLN A 73 -11.62 -12.58 -6.34
N ARG A 74 -10.56 -12.94 -5.59
CA ARG A 74 -10.26 -14.33 -5.20
C ARG A 74 -10.13 -15.29 -6.40
N SER A 75 -9.91 -14.77 -7.61
CA SER A 75 -9.63 -15.60 -8.77
C SER A 75 -8.24 -16.23 -8.68
N THR A 76 -8.01 -17.29 -9.46
CA THR A 76 -6.70 -17.95 -9.57
C THR A 76 -5.62 -17.03 -10.18
N GLN A 77 -6.00 -15.90 -10.77
CA GLN A 77 -5.08 -14.93 -11.38
C GLN A 77 -4.32 -14.07 -10.36
N ARG A 78 -4.68 -14.13 -9.07
CA ARG A 78 -3.97 -13.43 -7.97
C ARG A 78 -3.79 -11.92 -8.17
N VAL A 79 -4.69 -11.26 -8.91
CA VAL A 79 -4.61 -9.81 -9.26
C VAL A 79 -4.38 -8.93 -8.03
N GLY A 80 -5.07 -9.21 -6.91
CA GLY A 80 -4.88 -8.46 -5.67
C GLY A 80 -3.48 -8.59 -5.06
N SER A 81 -2.85 -9.77 -5.16
CA SER A 81 -1.47 -9.95 -4.71
C SER A 81 -0.50 -9.18 -5.60
N LEU A 82 -0.65 -9.31 -6.93
CA LEU A 82 0.20 -8.61 -7.90
C LEU A 82 0.09 -7.08 -7.76
N LEU A 83 -1.12 -6.55 -7.54
CA LEU A 83 -1.33 -5.13 -7.25
C LEU A 83 -0.63 -4.69 -5.97
N LEU A 84 -0.68 -5.50 -4.91
CA LEU A 84 -0.02 -5.18 -3.65
C LEU A 84 1.50 -5.22 -3.79
N GLU A 85 2.05 -6.22 -4.48
CA GLU A 85 3.47 -6.32 -4.79
C GLU A 85 3.95 -5.11 -5.60
N HIS A 86 3.17 -4.69 -6.61
CA HIS A 86 3.47 -3.48 -7.39
C HIS A 86 3.36 -2.19 -6.55
N ALA A 87 2.37 -2.10 -5.66
CA ALA A 87 2.24 -0.97 -4.74
C ALA A 87 3.43 -0.87 -3.77
N ILE A 88 3.92 -2.01 -3.27
CA ILE A 88 5.12 -2.09 -2.44
C ILE A 88 6.34 -1.63 -3.24
N TYR A 89 6.49 -2.10 -4.48
CA TYR A 89 7.55 -1.68 -5.39
C TYR A 89 7.54 -0.17 -5.62
N LYS A 90 6.39 0.41 -6.00
CA LYS A 90 6.27 1.86 -6.24
C LYS A 90 6.52 2.69 -4.99
N ALA A 91 6.02 2.25 -3.83
CA ALA A 91 6.32 2.91 -2.57
C ALA A 91 7.82 2.87 -2.23
N TYR A 92 8.50 1.75 -2.52
CA TYR A 92 9.94 1.64 -2.36
C TYR A 92 10.71 2.58 -3.32
N GLU A 93 10.34 2.64 -4.60
CA GLU A 93 10.94 3.58 -5.56
C GLU A 93 10.81 5.03 -5.08
N VAL A 94 9.61 5.46 -4.69
CA VAL A 94 9.36 6.81 -4.16
C VAL A 94 10.22 7.08 -2.91
N SER A 95 10.37 6.08 -2.04
CA SER A 95 11.18 6.22 -0.83
C SER A 95 12.67 6.48 -1.11
N LYS A 96 13.18 6.16 -2.31
CA LYS A 96 14.55 6.48 -2.70
C LYS A 96 14.76 7.96 -3.00
N VAL A 97 13.70 8.67 -3.38
CA VAL A 97 13.76 10.08 -3.75
C VAL A 97 13.46 10.98 -2.56
N ILE A 98 12.39 10.69 -1.81
CA ILE A 98 11.88 11.59 -0.75
C ILE A 98 11.97 11.00 0.66
N ALA A 99 12.58 9.82 0.80
CA ALA A 99 12.53 8.98 2.00
C ALA A 99 11.11 8.50 2.36
N GLY A 100 11.05 7.40 3.11
CA GLY A 100 9.81 6.84 3.63
C GLY A 100 10.15 5.70 4.57
N ARG A 101 9.67 5.75 5.81
CA ARG A 101 10.03 4.73 6.81
C ARG A 101 9.08 3.54 6.78
N PHE A 102 7.83 3.77 6.38
CA PHE A 102 6.78 2.77 6.38
C PHE A 102 5.89 2.91 5.14
N ILE A 103 5.40 1.78 4.64
CA ILE A 103 4.16 1.74 3.87
C ILE A 103 3.03 1.59 4.90
N VAL A 104 1.96 2.34 4.75
CA VAL A 104 0.83 2.38 5.69
C VAL A 104 -0.44 2.02 4.94
N LEU A 105 -1.34 1.28 5.56
CA LEU A 105 -2.69 1.07 5.05
C LEU A 105 -3.70 1.02 6.19
N ASP A 106 -4.96 1.27 5.87
CA ASP A 106 -6.08 1.04 6.77
C ASP A 106 -6.93 -0.09 6.16
N ALA A 107 -6.86 -1.28 6.75
CA ALA A 107 -7.59 -2.46 6.31
C ALA A 107 -9.09 -2.28 6.60
N LYS A 108 -9.93 -2.64 5.61
CA LYS A 108 -11.39 -2.42 5.72
C LYS A 108 -12.06 -3.43 6.66
N THR A 109 -11.55 -4.65 6.73
CA THR A 109 -12.11 -5.75 7.51
C THR A 109 -11.00 -6.53 8.21
N ASP A 110 -11.37 -7.36 9.18
CA ASP A 110 -10.38 -8.11 9.96
C ASP A 110 -9.77 -9.26 9.15
N GLU A 111 -10.51 -9.83 8.18
CA GLU A 111 -9.97 -10.79 7.20
C GLU A 111 -8.90 -10.15 6.30
N LEU A 112 -9.07 -8.87 5.95
CA LEU A 112 -8.04 -8.13 5.24
C LEU A 112 -6.83 -7.84 6.12
N CYS A 113 -7.02 -7.60 7.43
CA CYS A 113 -5.89 -7.49 8.36
C CYS A 113 -5.05 -8.77 8.36
N GLU A 114 -5.68 -9.94 8.40
CA GLU A 114 -4.98 -11.23 8.33
C GLU A 114 -4.25 -11.40 7.00
N TRP A 115 -4.91 -11.07 5.88
CA TRP A 115 -4.32 -11.15 4.55
C TRP A 115 -3.09 -10.24 4.42
N TYR A 116 -3.19 -8.97 4.81
CA TYR A 116 -2.04 -8.06 4.83
C TYR A 116 -0.97 -8.50 5.82
N GLY A 117 -1.37 -9.10 6.95
CA GLY A 117 -0.48 -9.71 7.93
C GLY A 117 0.39 -10.81 7.32
N SER A 118 -0.22 -11.69 6.51
CA SER A 118 0.51 -12.73 5.76
C SER A 118 1.52 -12.15 4.75
N MET A 119 1.29 -10.92 4.30
CA MET A 119 2.16 -10.15 3.40
C MET A 119 3.19 -9.29 4.17
N GLY A 120 3.32 -9.45 5.49
CA GLY A 120 4.34 -8.79 6.31
C GLY A 120 3.92 -7.46 6.96
N PHE A 121 2.70 -6.98 6.71
CA PHE A 121 2.16 -5.80 7.40
C PHE A 121 1.84 -6.12 8.85
N ARG A 122 1.91 -5.10 9.72
CA ARG A 122 1.66 -5.25 11.15
C ARG A 122 0.78 -4.12 11.66
N SER A 123 -0.21 -4.44 12.48
CA SER A 123 -1.09 -3.46 13.10
C SER A 123 -0.31 -2.52 14.03
N LEU A 124 -0.75 -1.27 14.06
CA LEU A 124 -0.30 -0.27 15.03
C LEU A 124 -0.95 -0.54 16.40
N LYS A 125 -0.36 0.02 17.46
CA LYS A 125 -0.82 -0.21 18.84
C LYS A 125 -2.21 0.35 19.13
N ASP A 126 -2.52 1.46 18.49
CA ASP A 126 -3.74 2.24 18.70
C ASP A 126 -4.85 1.90 17.69
N SER A 127 -4.57 1.03 16.71
CA SER A 127 -5.56 0.57 15.76
C SER A 127 -5.17 -0.79 15.18
N ALA A 128 -6.02 -1.79 15.41
CA ALA A 128 -5.87 -3.12 14.82
C ALA A 128 -5.91 -3.09 13.27
N ARG A 129 -6.65 -2.14 12.70
CA ARG A 129 -6.87 -2.04 11.25
C ARG A 129 -5.89 -1.11 10.54
N ARG A 130 -5.20 -0.23 11.25
CA ARG A 130 -4.11 0.56 10.68
C ARG A 130 -2.84 -0.24 10.74
N MET A 131 -2.32 -0.62 9.59
CA MET A 131 -1.16 -1.51 9.48
C MET A 131 0.00 -0.83 8.79
N VAL A 132 1.21 -1.30 9.07
CA VAL A 132 2.43 -0.78 8.47
C VAL A 132 3.38 -1.90 8.05
N LEU A 133 4.10 -1.66 6.96
CA LEU A 133 5.24 -2.44 6.50
C LEU A 133 6.49 -1.57 6.57
N PRO A 134 7.52 -1.91 7.38
CA PRO A 134 8.78 -1.18 7.40
C PRO A 134 9.44 -1.16 6.02
N MET A 135 9.92 0.00 5.58
CA MET A 135 10.51 0.15 4.24
C MET A 135 11.76 -0.72 4.03
N LYS A 136 12.49 -1.04 5.11
CA LYS A 136 13.61 -2.00 5.07
C LYS A 136 13.15 -3.40 4.66
N GLU A 137 11.95 -3.81 5.09
CA GLU A 137 11.40 -5.12 4.75
C GLU A 137 10.80 -5.08 3.34
N ALA A 138 10.12 -3.99 2.98
CA ALA A 138 9.68 -3.75 1.60
C ALA A 138 10.84 -3.85 0.59
N ALA A 139 12.02 -3.31 0.90
CA ALA A 139 13.21 -3.42 0.06
C ALA A 139 13.60 -4.89 -0.20
N ALA A 140 13.65 -5.71 0.85
CA ALA A 140 13.96 -7.14 0.74
C ALA A 140 12.87 -7.93 -0.01
N MET A 141 11.61 -7.49 0.06
CA MET A 141 10.52 -8.08 -0.71
C MET A 141 10.65 -7.75 -2.21
N VAL A 142 10.98 -6.49 -2.54
CA VAL A 142 11.21 -6.04 -3.92
C VAL A 142 12.32 -6.83 -4.59
N GLU A 143 13.43 -7.09 -3.89
CA GLU A 143 14.51 -7.94 -4.40
C GLU A 143 14.05 -9.36 -4.75
N ARG A 144 13.05 -9.89 -4.02
CA ARG A 144 12.48 -11.23 -4.26
C ARG A 144 11.43 -11.25 -5.37
N PHE A 145 10.74 -10.14 -5.61
CA PHE A 145 9.72 -10.05 -6.66
C PHE A 145 10.35 -10.11 -8.05
N GLY A 146 11.58 -9.64 -8.23
CA GLY A 146 12.23 -9.55 -9.54
C GLY A 146 11.68 -8.40 -10.39
N GLU A 147 12.53 -7.79 -11.22
CA GLU A 147 12.19 -6.57 -11.98
C GLU A 147 11.14 -6.77 -13.10
N GLY A 148 10.82 -8.02 -13.45
CA GLY A 148 10.03 -8.35 -14.65
C GLY A 148 8.53 -8.63 -14.45
N HIS A 149 7.99 -8.52 -13.24
CA HIS A 149 6.66 -9.07 -12.93
C HIS A 149 5.47 -8.15 -13.23
N PHE A 150 5.72 -6.87 -13.50
CA PHE A 150 4.66 -5.87 -13.65
C PHE A 150 4.62 -5.34 -15.09
N LYS A 151 4.11 -6.16 -16.00
CA LYS A 151 3.55 -5.65 -17.27
C LYS A 151 2.05 -5.47 -17.07
N PHE A 152 1.66 -4.22 -16.87
CA PHE A 152 0.26 -3.78 -16.93
C PHE A 152 0.11 -2.86 -18.13
#